data_AF-E2AFP8-F1
#
_entry.id   AF-E2AFP8-F1
#
_cell.length_a   1.000
_cell.length_b   1.000
_cell.length_c   1.000
_cell.angle_alpha   90.00
_cell.angle_beta   90.00
_cell.angle_gamma   90.00
#
_symmetry.space_group_name_H-M   'P 1'
#
loop_
_entity.id
_entity.type
_entity.pdbx_description
1 polymer ?
#
loop_
_entity_poly.entity_id
_entity_poly.type
_entity_poly.pdbx_seq_one_letter_code
_entity_poly.pdbx_strand_id
1 'polypeptide(L)' 'NMPSCSALNCNNSTEKGYVMKIFPRDKERRAKWVANVRRKNWNPTNTSFLCE' A
#
# COMPACT_ATOMS: atom_id res chain seq x y z
N ASN A 1 11.18 10.04 6.04
CA ASN A 1 9.88 9.33 6.08
C ASN A 1 10.09 7.87 5.74
N MET A 2 9.81 6.99 6.69
CA MET A 2 9.94 5.54 6.52
C MET A 2 8.66 4.97 5.87
N PRO A 3 8.73 4.01 4.93
CA PRO A 3 7.53 3.42 4.33
C PRO A 3 6.58 2.79 5.36
N SER A 4 5.29 3.12 5.26
CA SER A 4 4.20 2.55 6.05
C SER A 4 3.10 1.99 5.14
N CYS A 5 2.32 1.06 5.68
CA CYS A 5 1.26 0.41 4.94
C CYS A 5 0.13 1.41 4.58
N SER A 6 -0.32 1.35 3.33
CA SER A 6 -1.39 2.19 2.80
C SER A 6 -2.79 1.62 3.04
N ALA A 7 -2.93 0.42 3.61
CA ALA A 7 -4.24 -0.13 3.95
C ALA A 7 -4.93 0.68 5.06
N LEU A 8 -6.27 0.81 4.98
CA LEU A 8 -7.05 1.42 6.06
C LEU A 8 -6.88 0.62 7.36
N ASN A 9 -6.67 1.32 8.48
CA ASN A 9 -6.46 0.73 9.82
C ASN A 9 -5.24 -0.20 9.97
N CYS A 10 -4.27 -0.15 9.05
CA CYS A 10 -2.99 -0.82 9.22
C CYS A 10 -1.93 0.17 9.71
N ASN A 11 -1.18 -0.20 10.75
CA ASN A 11 -0.09 0.60 11.31
C ASN A 11 1.27 -0.10 11.15
N ASN A 12 1.39 -1.07 10.25
CA ASN A 12 2.65 -1.73 9.92
C ASN A 12 3.58 -0.76 9.20
N SER A 13 4.86 -0.82 9.54
CA SER A 13 5.92 0.00 8.98
C SER A 13 7.19 -0.85 8.84
N THR A 14 8.09 -0.39 7.97
CA THR A 14 9.45 -0.92 7.89
C THR A 14 10.21 -0.78 9.22
N GLU A 15 9.93 0.27 9.99
CA GLU A 15 10.46 0.47 11.35
C GLU A 15 10.02 -0.63 12.33
N LYS A 16 8.80 -1.17 12.15
CA LYS A 16 8.30 -2.33 12.92
C LYS A 16 8.76 -3.68 12.35
N GLY A 17 9.64 -3.69 11.35
CA GLY A 17 10.20 -4.90 10.74
C GLY A 17 9.35 -5.53 9.62
N TYR A 18 8.29 -4.87 9.16
CA TYR A 18 7.43 -5.41 8.09
C TYR A 18 8.01 -5.11 6.70
N VAL A 19 7.92 -6.11 5.82
CA VAL A 19 8.25 -5.94 4.40
C VAL A 19 7.17 -5.11 3.72
N MET A 20 7.61 -4.06 3.02
CA MET A 20 6.71 -3.19 2.25
C MET A 20 6.86 -3.45 0.76
N LYS A 21 5.74 -3.74 0.08
CA LYS A 21 5.67 -3.93 -1.36
C LYS A 21 5.12 -2.69 -2.04
N ILE A 22 5.75 -2.29 -3.14
CA ILE A 22 5.24 -1.26 -4.03
C ILE A 22 4.01 -1.76 -4.79
N PHE A 23 3.13 -0.84 -5.17
CA PHE A 23 2.04 -1.19 -6.07
C PHE A 23 2.60 -1.64 -7.43
N PRO A 24 2.04 -2.71 -8.02
CA PRO A 24 2.48 -3.21 -9.32
C PRO A 24 2.25 -2.18 -10.42
N ARG A 25 3.10 -2.21 -11.45
CA ARG A 25 2.94 -1.39 -12.67
C ARG A 25 1.78 -1.86 -13.53
N ASP A 26 1.49 -3.16 -13.49
CA ASP A 26 0.34 -3.74 -14.17
C ASP A 26 -0.98 -3.13 -13.65
N LYS A 27 -1.81 -2.66 -14.58
CA LYS A 27 -3.01 -1.88 -14.25
C LYS A 27 -4.08 -2.74 -13.56
N GLU A 28 -4.27 -3.97 -14.01
CA GLU A 28 -5.29 -4.86 -13.45
C GLU A 28 -4.92 -5.30 -12.02
N ARG A 29 -3.68 -5.71 -11.82
CA ARG A 29 -3.17 -6.07 -10.49
C ARG A 29 -3.17 -4.87 -9.55
N ARG A 30 -2.82 -3.68 -10.06
CA ARG A 30 -2.86 -2.44 -9.28
C ARG A 30 -4.28 -2.11 -8.86
N ALA A 31 -5.27 -2.24 -9.74
CA ALA A 31 -6.68 -2.02 -9.42
C ALA A 31 -7.16 -2.98 -8.32
N LYS A 32 -6.79 -4.26 -8.37
CA LYS A 32 -7.10 -5.24 -7.30
C LYS A 32 -6.51 -4.82 -5.95
N TRP A 33 -5.27 -4.33 -5.94
CA TRP A 33 -4.62 -3.86 -4.71
C TRP A 33 -5.29 -2.59 -4.16
N VAL A 34 -5.64 -1.64 -5.02
CA VAL A 34 -6.35 -0.42 -4.62
C VAL A 34 -7.72 -0.74 -4.02
N ALA A 35 -8.46 -1.70 -4.58
CA ALA A 35 -9.73 -2.15 -4.00
C ALA A 35 -9.55 -2.72 -2.57
N ASN A 36 -8.44 -3.43 -2.31
CA ASN A 36 -8.13 -4.00 -0.99
C ASN A 36 -7.67 -2.96 0.05
N VAL A 37 -7.17 -1.79 -0.38
CA VAL A 37 -6.82 -0.69 0.54
C VAL A 37 -8.04 -0.12 1.26
N ARG A 38 -9.25 -0.24 0.67
CA ARG A 38 -10.54 0.22 1.22
C ARG A 38 -10.56 1.71 1.61
N ARG A 39 -9.79 2.56 0.92
CA ARG A 39 -9.84 4.03 1.09
C ARG A 39 -10.68 4.64 -0.02
N LYS A 40 -11.72 5.39 0.36
CA LYS A 40 -12.59 6.10 -0.57
C LYS A 40 -11.83 7.24 -1.24
N ASN A 41 -12.01 7.42 -2.55
CA ASN A 41 -11.41 8.50 -3.36
C ASN A 41 -9.87 8.57 -3.26
N TRP A 42 -9.21 7.43 -3.05
CA TRP A 42 -7.76 7.37 -2.88
C TRP A 42 -7.09 6.70 -4.09
N ASN A 43 -6.00 7.31 -4.56
CA ASN A 43 -5.16 6.77 -5.62
C ASN A 43 -3.74 6.55 -5.10
N PRO A 44 -3.11 5.40 -5.42
CA PRO A 44 -1.74 5.12 -5.02
C PRO A 44 -0.76 6.04 -5.75
N THR A 45 0.16 6.63 -5.00
CA THR A 45 1.31 7.38 -5.47
C THR A 45 2.55 6.48 -5.57
N ASN A 46 3.68 7.03 -6.04
CA ASN A 46 4.98 6.33 -6.06
C ASN A 46 5.52 6.01 -4.66
N THR A 47 4.92 6.58 -3.61
CA THR A 47 5.26 6.34 -2.20
C THR A 47 4.19 5.54 -1.46
N SER A 48 3.27 4.91 -2.20
CA SER A 48 2.27 4.02 -1.64
C SER A 48 2.79 2.59 -1.58
N PHE A 49 2.61 1.94 -0.43
CA PHE A 49 3.08 0.58 -0.17
C PHE A 49 2.01 -0.24 0.56
N LEU A 50 2.05 -1.56 0.42
CA LEU A 50 1.30 -2.50 1.28
C LEU A 50 2.29 -3.41 2.02
N CYS A 51 2.00 -3.73 3.27
CA CYS A 51 2.76 -4.74 3.99
C CYS A 51 2.45 -6.14 3.43
N GLU A 52 3.41 -7.06 3.56
CA GLU A 52 3.18 -8.51 3.38
C GLU A 52 2.40 -9.09 4.56
#